data_AF-A0A017HIA8-F1
#
_entry.id   AF-A0A017HIA8-F1
#
_cell.length_a   1.000
_cell.length_b   1.000
_cell.length_c   1.000
_cell.angle_alpha   90.00
_cell.angle_beta   90.00
_cell.angle_gamma   90.00
#
_symmetry.space_group_name_H-M   'P 1'
#
loop_
_entity.id
_entity.type
_entity.pdbx_description
1 polymer ?
#
loop_
_entity_poly.entity_id
_entity_poly.type
_entity_poly.pdbx_seq_one_letter_code
_entity_poly.pdbx_strand_id
1 'polypeptide(L)'
;MLQPAKGIPFEVVIRSLCGVGVEKFDVTQPDNKEALDKIVDALRKTCRTVQAKPIERPRPNEVGNDMEPFVINALKANGLKAAPPKTKAGLGKATGYPDIKIETGKLPIYLEVKSYAATTADSSMRSFYLSPAEDPKVSDDGYHLLVGFEIERNGNLYTPVGFGLVDLYGLNCDMKAEFNSDNRRLYEKKRLLAKEKVPPNGRPA
;
A
#
# COMPACT_ATOMS: atom_id res chain seq x y z
N MET A 1 -21.28 2.02 24.24
CA MET A 1 -20.83 1.48 22.93
C MET A 1 -19.33 1.66 22.83
N LEU A 2 -18.59 0.68 22.32
CA LEU A 2 -17.16 0.86 22.02
C LEU A 2 -17.03 1.86 20.86
N GLN A 3 -16.53 3.06 21.16
CA GLN A 3 -16.20 4.02 20.11
C GLN A 3 -14.82 3.65 19.53
N PRO A 4 -14.69 3.48 18.21
CA PRO A 4 -13.38 3.26 17.61
C PRO A 4 -12.49 4.47 17.86
N ALA A 5 -11.22 4.22 18.20
CA ALA A 5 -10.24 5.27 18.39
C ALA A 5 -10.02 6.05 17.08
N LYS A 6 -9.88 7.37 17.18
CA LYS A 6 -9.74 8.30 16.06
C LYS A 6 -8.58 9.24 16.27
N GLY A 7 -8.05 9.78 15.17
CA GLY A 7 -7.00 10.80 15.21
C GLY A 7 -5.73 10.31 15.91
N ILE A 8 -5.41 9.02 15.81
CA ILE A 8 -4.17 8.48 16.36
C ILE A 8 -3.04 8.81 15.38
N PRO A 9 -1.96 9.50 15.79
CA PRO A 9 -0.84 9.76 14.91
C PRO A 9 -0.23 8.48 14.36
N PHE A 10 0.12 8.47 13.08
CA PHE A 10 0.62 7.29 12.38
C PHE A 10 1.87 6.67 13.05
N GLU A 11 2.77 7.49 13.56
CA GLU A 11 3.95 7.07 14.30
C GLU A 11 3.62 6.28 15.58
N VAL A 12 2.51 6.62 16.25
CA VAL A 12 2.01 5.88 17.41
C VAL A 12 1.45 4.53 16.97
N VAL A 13 0.76 4.49 15.83
CA VAL A 13 0.24 3.24 15.25
C VAL A 13 1.39 2.29 14.90
N ILE A 14 2.41 2.76 14.17
CA ILE A 14 3.57 1.94 13.80
C ILE A 14 4.36 1.50 15.03
N ARG A 15 4.59 2.39 16.02
CA ARG A 15 5.25 2.00 17.27
C ARG A 15 4.49 0.88 17.98
N SER A 16 3.16 0.98 18.03
CA SER A 16 2.31 -0.02 18.70
C SER A 16 2.26 -1.36 17.95
N LEU A 17 2.22 -1.34 16.62
CA LEU A 17 2.10 -2.56 15.80
C LEU A 17 3.44 -3.24 15.53
N CYS A 18 4.51 -2.47 15.36
CA CYS A 18 5.79 -2.94 14.85
C CYS A 18 6.94 -2.78 15.86
N GLY A 19 6.77 -1.97 16.91
CA GLY A 19 7.81 -1.71 17.92
C GLY A 19 8.89 -0.71 17.50
N VAL A 20 8.78 -0.11 16.31
CA VAL A 20 9.78 0.78 15.70
C VAL A 20 9.26 2.21 15.52
N GLY A 21 10.17 3.15 15.33
CA GLY A 21 9.91 4.58 15.19
C GLY A 21 9.62 4.99 13.75
N VAL A 22 8.78 6.02 13.63
CA VAL A 22 8.59 6.75 12.38
C VAL A 22 9.20 8.12 12.59
N GLU A 23 10.19 8.43 11.76
CA GLU A 23 10.86 9.73 11.78
C GLU A 23 10.26 10.67 10.75
N LYS A 24 10.26 11.97 11.04
CA LYS A 24 9.78 13.01 10.12
C LYS A 24 10.76 13.17 8.96
N PHE A 25 10.25 13.21 7.73
CA PHE A 25 11.10 13.39 6.55
C PHE A 25 11.48 14.86 6.37
N ASP A 26 12.61 15.27 6.97
CA ASP A 26 13.11 16.65 6.89
C ASP A 26 13.87 16.89 5.58
N VAL A 27 13.27 17.66 4.67
CA VAL A 27 13.85 18.01 3.36
C VAL A 27 15.01 19.00 3.43
N THR A 28 15.26 19.61 4.60
CA THR A 28 16.42 20.49 4.80
C THR A 28 17.71 19.69 5.04
N GLN A 29 17.59 18.39 5.39
CA GLN A 29 18.74 17.49 5.48
C GLN A 29 19.25 17.11 4.09
N PRO A 30 20.55 17.25 3.79
CA PRO A 30 21.11 16.97 2.46
C PRO A 30 20.81 15.56 1.95
N ASP A 31 20.98 14.54 2.79
CA ASP A 31 20.74 13.13 2.43
C ASP A 31 19.26 12.90 2.04
N ASN A 32 18.34 13.50 2.80
CA ASN A 32 16.90 13.40 2.53
C ASN A 32 16.53 14.14 1.25
N LYS A 33 17.12 15.31 1.01
CA LYS A 33 16.89 16.08 -0.22
C LYS A 33 17.37 15.31 -1.45
N GLU A 34 18.55 14.71 -1.38
CA GLU A 34 19.08 13.88 -2.47
C GLU A 34 18.18 12.65 -2.73
N ALA A 35 17.77 11.95 -1.68
CA ALA A 35 16.85 10.82 -1.79
C ALA A 35 15.52 11.25 -2.42
N LEU A 36 14.95 12.37 -1.99
CA LEU A 36 13.72 12.94 -2.53
C LEU A 36 13.85 13.23 -4.03
N ASP A 37 14.94 13.86 -4.46
CA ASP A 37 15.15 14.19 -5.88
C ASP A 37 15.22 12.93 -6.76
N LYS A 38 15.92 11.90 -6.29
CA LYS A 38 16.00 10.60 -6.97
C LYS A 38 14.64 9.90 -7.02
N ILE A 39 13.88 9.94 -5.93
CA ILE A 39 12.52 9.37 -5.86
C ILE A 39 11.60 10.11 -6.83
N VAL A 40 11.53 11.44 -6.79
CA VAL A 40 10.66 12.24 -7.66
C VAL A 40 10.99 11.99 -9.14
N ASP A 41 12.27 11.92 -9.50
CA ASP A 41 12.66 11.57 -10.87
C ASP A 41 12.23 10.15 -11.27
N ALA A 42 12.29 9.18 -10.34
CA ALA A 42 11.83 7.81 -10.59
C ALA A 42 10.31 7.75 -10.77
N LEU A 43 9.55 8.52 -10.00
CA LEU A 43 8.10 8.62 -10.13
C LEU A 43 7.71 9.26 -11.47
N ARG A 44 8.43 10.29 -11.95
CA ARG A 44 8.23 10.84 -13.31
C ARG A 44 8.50 9.79 -14.39
N LYS A 45 9.59 9.03 -14.27
CA LYS A 45 9.92 7.94 -15.22
C LYS A 45 8.87 6.83 -15.19
N THR A 46 8.34 6.51 -14.01
CA THR A 46 7.22 5.58 -13.84
C THR A 46 6.01 6.06 -14.63
N CYS A 47 5.58 7.32 -14.46
CA CYS A 47 4.46 7.87 -15.23
C CYS A 47 4.69 7.76 -16.73
N ARG A 48 5.86 8.19 -17.23
CA ARG A 48 6.17 8.14 -18.67
C ARG A 48 6.18 6.71 -19.22
N THR A 49 6.68 5.76 -18.45
CA THR A 49 6.73 4.35 -18.85
C THR A 49 5.33 3.78 -19.02
N VAL A 50 4.46 4.05 -18.04
CA VAL A 50 3.07 3.55 -18.09
C VAL A 50 2.23 4.35 -19.08
N GLN A 51 2.49 5.64 -19.31
CA GLN A 51 1.85 6.42 -20.37
C GLN A 51 2.13 5.85 -21.76
N ALA A 52 3.37 5.36 -22.00
CA ALA A 52 3.72 4.73 -23.27
C ALA A 52 3.02 3.38 -23.49
N LYS A 53 2.65 2.68 -22.40
CA LYS A 53 1.89 1.44 -22.42
C LYS A 53 0.95 1.38 -21.20
N PRO A 54 -0.26 1.95 -21.30
CA PRO A 54 -1.20 2.01 -20.19
C PRO A 54 -1.52 0.63 -19.62
N ILE A 55 -1.80 0.58 -18.31
CA ILE A 55 -2.16 -0.66 -17.62
C ILE A 55 -3.57 -1.07 -18.06
N GLU A 56 -3.72 -2.30 -18.54
CA GLU A 56 -5.03 -2.86 -18.91
C GLU A 56 -5.60 -3.71 -17.78
N ARG A 57 -6.70 -3.27 -17.16
CA ARG A 57 -7.41 -4.01 -16.11
C ARG A 57 -8.93 -3.88 -16.22
N PRO A 58 -9.69 -4.90 -15.83
CA PRO A 58 -11.15 -4.76 -15.73
C PRO A 58 -11.57 -3.90 -14.52
N ARG A 59 -10.77 -3.90 -13.45
CA ARG A 59 -11.11 -3.27 -12.17
C ARG A 59 -10.05 -2.22 -11.78
N PRO A 60 -10.46 -0.98 -11.43
CA PRO A 60 -9.52 0.07 -11.00
C PRO A 60 -8.69 -0.30 -9.77
N ASN A 61 -9.26 -1.11 -8.87
CA ASN A 61 -8.63 -1.46 -7.59
C ASN A 61 -7.36 -2.33 -7.74
N GLU A 62 -7.08 -2.86 -8.94
CA GLU A 62 -5.88 -3.67 -9.22
C GLU A 62 -4.72 -2.83 -9.77
N VAL A 63 -4.99 -1.59 -10.20
CA VAL A 63 -4.00 -0.72 -10.88
C VAL A 63 -2.87 -0.33 -9.93
N GLY A 64 -3.16 -0.08 -8.66
CA GLY A 64 -2.13 0.22 -7.65
C GLY A 64 -1.07 -0.87 -7.56
N ASN A 65 -1.49 -2.14 -7.49
CA ASN A 65 -0.58 -3.28 -7.43
C ASN A 65 0.26 -3.41 -8.71
N ASP A 66 -0.32 -3.14 -9.87
CA ASP A 66 0.39 -3.17 -11.15
C ASP A 66 1.39 -2.02 -11.30
N MET A 67 1.23 -0.92 -10.58
CA MET A 67 2.17 0.21 -10.57
C MET A 67 3.46 -0.10 -9.80
N GLU A 68 3.40 -0.94 -8.74
CA GLU A 68 4.54 -1.21 -7.86
C GLU A 68 5.81 -1.66 -8.59
N PRO A 69 5.77 -2.63 -9.54
CA PRO A 69 6.98 -3.06 -10.26
C PRO A 69 7.60 -1.93 -11.10
N PHE A 70 6.79 -1.05 -11.68
CA PHE A 70 7.31 0.10 -12.43
C PHE A 70 8.02 1.08 -11.51
N VAL A 71 7.45 1.36 -10.33
CA VAL A 71 8.08 2.22 -9.31
C VAL A 71 9.41 1.63 -8.85
N ILE A 72 9.45 0.35 -8.49
CA ILE A 72 10.68 -0.33 -8.04
C ILE A 72 11.76 -0.26 -9.13
N ASN A 73 11.41 -0.56 -10.37
CA ASN A 73 12.37 -0.54 -11.48
C ASN A 73 12.92 0.86 -11.75
N ALA A 74 12.06 1.89 -11.72
CA ALA A 74 12.48 3.27 -11.89
C ALA A 74 13.37 3.76 -10.74
N LEU A 75 13.06 3.38 -9.49
CA LEU A 75 13.88 3.70 -8.33
C LEU A 75 15.28 3.07 -8.45
N LYS A 76 15.36 1.80 -8.83
CA LYS A 76 16.63 1.10 -9.07
C LYS A 76 17.43 1.75 -10.20
N ALA A 77 16.78 2.11 -11.30
CA ALA A 77 17.43 2.81 -12.41
C ALA A 77 17.97 4.20 -12.01
N ASN A 78 17.41 4.80 -10.95
CA ASN A 78 17.88 6.04 -10.34
C ASN A 78 18.92 5.83 -9.22
N GLY A 79 19.49 4.63 -9.12
CA GLY A 79 20.56 4.32 -8.17
C GLY A 79 20.08 4.11 -6.73
N LEU A 80 18.77 3.99 -6.49
CA LEU A 80 18.22 3.69 -5.18
C LEU A 80 18.14 2.16 -4.96
N LYS A 81 18.45 1.72 -3.75
CA LYS A 81 18.33 0.32 -3.35
C LYS A 81 16.88 0.03 -2.93
N ALA A 82 15.99 -0.07 -3.92
CA ALA A 82 14.56 -0.31 -3.71
C ALA A 82 14.17 -1.77 -3.95
N ALA A 83 13.39 -2.37 -3.05
CA ALA A 83 12.83 -3.71 -3.21
C ALA A 83 11.55 -3.88 -2.38
N PRO A 84 10.70 -4.88 -2.67
CA PRO A 84 9.65 -5.27 -1.75
C PRO A 84 10.26 -5.64 -0.38
N PRO A 85 9.74 -5.12 0.75
CA PRO A 85 10.29 -5.43 2.05
C PRO A 85 10.14 -6.92 2.37
N LYS A 86 11.14 -7.48 3.05
CA LYS A 86 11.01 -8.77 3.71
C LYS A 86 10.33 -8.57 5.06
N THR A 87 9.64 -9.61 5.52
CA THR A 87 9.14 -9.63 6.90
C THR A 87 10.27 -9.69 7.92
N LYS A 88 9.97 -9.46 9.20
CA LYS A 88 10.93 -9.66 10.30
C LYS A 88 11.50 -11.08 10.31
N ALA A 89 10.70 -12.09 9.97
CA ALA A 89 11.17 -13.46 9.80
C ALA A 89 12.01 -13.71 8.53
N GLY A 90 12.21 -12.70 7.68
CA GLY A 90 12.98 -12.78 6.44
C GLY A 90 12.22 -13.38 5.25
N LEU A 91 10.95 -13.76 5.44
CA LEU A 91 10.09 -14.29 4.39
C LEU A 91 9.54 -13.13 3.53
N GLY A 92 9.55 -13.27 2.21
CA GLY A 92 8.88 -12.33 1.32
C GLY A 92 7.37 -12.52 1.39
N LYS A 93 6.63 -11.50 1.86
CA LYS A 93 5.17 -11.47 1.72
C LYS A 93 4.81 -10.56 0.55
N ALA A 94 4.01 -11.07 -0.38
CA ALA A 94 3.51 -10.28 -1.51
C ALA A 94 2.54 -9.17 -1.07
N THR A 95 1.88 -9.31 0.09
CA THR A 95 0.79 -8.42 0.52
C THR A 95 1.09 -7.73 1.85
N GLY A 96 0.47 -6.56 2.04
CA GLY A 96 0.51 -5.81 3.29
C GLY A 96 1.53 -4.69 3.29
N TYR A 97 1.34 -3.73 4.19
CA TYR A 97 2.14 -2.51 4.28
C TYR A 97 3.59 -2.80 4.75
N PRO A 98 4.61 -2.14 4.19
CA PRO A 98 4.57 -1.27 3.00
C PRO A 98 4.86 -2.07 1.71
N ASP A 99 4.67 -1.42 0.56
CA ASP A 99 4.94 -2.02 -0.75
C ASP A 99 6.43 -2.08 -1.08
N ILE A 100 7.19 -1.02 -0.74
CA ILE A 100 8.60 -0.86 -1.11
C ILE A 100 9.43 -0.42 0.11
N LYS A 101 10.61 -1.02 0.30
CA LYS A 101 11.68 -0.51 1.17
C LYS A 101 12.81 0.04 0.31
N ILE A 102 13.23 1.26 0.58
CA ILE A 102 14.38 1.90 -0.04
C ILE A 102 15.46 2.05 1.03
N GLU A 103 16.58 1.33 0.85
CA GLU A 103 17.71 1.47 1.76
C GLU A 103 18.44 2.79 1.49
N THR A 104 18.69 3.55 2.55
CA THR A 104 19.50 4.78 2.52
C THR A 104 20.73 4.62 3.44
N GLY A 105 21.59 5.64 3.51
CA GLY A 105 22.76 5.63 4.39
C GLY A 105 22.46 5.83 5.88
N LYS A 106 21.25 6.28 6.26
CA LYS A 106 20.87 6.58 7.65
C LYS A 106 19.67 5.76 8.11
N LEU A 107 18.51 6.05 7.51
CA LEU A 107 17.23 5.43 7.85
C LEU A 107 16.55 4.96 6.56
N PRO A 108 16.02 3.73 6.52
CA PRO A 108 15.28 3.28 5.34
C PRO A 108 14.04 4.14 5.11
N ILE A 109 13.61 4.20 3.86
CA ILE A 109 12.32 4.78 3.49
C ILE A 109 11.37 3.64 3.16
N TYR A 110 10.27 3.55 3.88
CA TYR A 110 9.14 2.68 3.58
C TYR A 110 8.15 3.45 2.71
N LEU A 111 7.98 3.01 1.47
CA LEU A 111 7.13 3.67 0.47
C LEU A 111 5.91 2.81 0.17
N GLU A 112 4.73 3.40 0.35
CA GLU A 112 3.43 2.86 -0.08
C GLU A 112 3.06 3.43 -1.46
N VAL A 113 2.52 2.60 -2.35
CA VAL A 113 2.07 2.99 -3.69
C VAL A 113 0.54 2.93 -3.74
N LYS A 114 -0.07 4.04 -4.15
CA LYS A 114 -1.51 4.14 -4.37
C LYS A 114 -1.83 4.71 -5.73
N SER A 115 -3.03 4.42 -6.20
CA SER A 115 -3.66 5.08 -7.34
C SER A 115 -4.99 5.68 -6.92
N TYR A 116 -5.33 6.85 -7.43
CA TYR A 116 -6.63 7.48 -7.25
C TYR A 116 -7.12 8.08 -8.57
N ALA A 117 -8.44 8.21 -8.73
CA ALA A 117 -9.01 8.96 -9.84
C ALA A 117 -9.07 10.45 -9.44
N ALA A 118 -8.84 11.36 -10.39
CA ALA A 118 -8.88 12.81 -10.15
C ALA A 118 -10.14 13.28 -9.41
N THR A 119 -11.30 12.71 -9.77
CA THR A 119 -12.62 12.99 -9.15
C THR A 119 -12.74 12.57 -7.70
N THR A 120 -11.79 11.78 -7.18
CA THR A 120 -11.78 11.24 -5.82
C THR A 120 -10.65 11.80 -4.96
N ALA A 121 -9.83 12.72 -5.50
CA ALA A 121 -8.68 13.29 -4.80
C ALA A 121 -9.08 13.97 -3.46
N ASP A 122 -10.19 14.72 -3.47
CA ASP A 122 -10.71 15.43 -2.28
C ASP A 122 -11.77 14.62 -1.51
N SER A 123 -11.94 13.34 -1.81
CA SER A 123 -12.97 12.54 -1.16
C SER A 123 -12.59 12.20 0.29
N SER A 124 -13.58 12.17 1.18
CA SER A 124 -13.43 11.63 2.55
C SER A 124 -13.38 10.10 2.59
N MET A 125 -13.37 9.45 1.43
CA MET A 125 -13.27 7.99 1.33
C MET A 125 -11.89 7.55 1.78
N ARG A 126 -11.86 6.50 2.61
CA ARG A 126 -10.62 6.00 3.16
C ARG A 126 -9.73 5.43 2.04
N SER A 127 -8.62 6.11 1.81
CA SER A 127 -7.65 5.75 0.77
C SER A 127 -6.43 5.01 1.32
N PHE A 128 -6.17 5.02 2.63
CA PHE A 128 -5.04 4.33 3.27
C PHE A 128 -5.49 3.24 4.25
N TYR A 129 -4.88 2.06 4.16
CA TYR A 129 -5.16 0.91 5.04
C TYR A 129 -3.85 0.34 5.58
N LEU A 130 -3.77 0.24 6.90
CA LEU A 130 -2.75 -0.50 7.62
C LEU A 130 -3.46 -1.53 8.49
N SER A 131 -3.11 -2.79 8.33
CA SER A 131 -3.64 -3.88 9.17
C SER A 131 -2.51 -4.46 10.03
N PRO A 132 -2.78 -4.79 11.29
CA PRO A 132 -1.84 -5.54 12.12
C PRO A 132 -1.43 -6.85 11.44
N ALA A 133 -0.16 -7.21 11.57
CA ALA A 133 0.37 -8.49 11.12
C ALA A 133 1.24 -9.09 12.24
N GLU A 134 1.12 -10.39 12.49
CA GLU A 134 1.98 -11.10 13.46
C GLU A 134 3.47 -10.97 13.11
N ASP A 135 3.76 -10.93 11.82
CA ASP A 135 5.10 -10.80 11.26
C ASP A 135 5.10 -9.65 10.23
N PRO A 136 5.33 -8.41 10.69
CA PRO A 136 5.24 -7.20 9.87
C PRO A 136 6.46 -7.04 8.96
N LYS A 137 6.27 -6.30 7.87
CA LYS A 137 7.33 -5.91 6.93
C LYS A 137 8.19 -4.73 7.41
N VAL A 138 7.68 -3.94 8.36
CA VAL A 138 8.41 -2.83 8.98
C VAL A 138 9.25 -3.39 10.13
N SER A 139 10.57 -3.32 10.00
CA SER A 139 11.53 -3.94 10.93
C SER A 139 12.46 -2.96 11.62
N ASP A 140 12.62 -1.75 11.08
CA ASP A 140 13.58 -0.75 11.49
C ASP A 140 12.89 0.60 11.69
N ASP A 141 13.45 1.45 12.55
CA ASP A 141 13.11 2.87 12.58
C ASP A 141 13.34 3.47 11.19
N GLY A 142 12.44 4.34 10.72
CA GLY A 142 12.53 4.81 9.34
C GLY A 142 11.60 5.95 8.97
N TYR A 143 11.75 6.41 7.74
CA TYR A 143 10.80 7.34 7.13
C TYR A 143 9.67 6.57 6.46
N HIS A 144 8.46 7.10 6.53
CA HIS A 144 7.29 6.46 5.94
C HIS A 144 6.62 7.42 4.96
N LEU A 145 6.72 7.11 3.67
CA LEU A 145 6.18 7.93 2.60
C LEU A 145 5.06 7.19 1.87
N LEU A 146 4.17 7.95 1.25
CA LEU A 146 3.15 7.43 0.33
C LEU A 146 3.22 8.19 -0.99
N VAL A 147 3.27 7.46 -2.10
CA VAL A 147 2.99 8.03 -3.41
C VAL A 147 1.58 7.68 -3.84
N GLY A 148 0.78 8.68 -4.18
CA GLY A 148 -0.50 8.52 -4.84
C GLY A 148 -0.37 8.95 -6.30
N PHE A 149 -0.60 8.04 -7.24
CA PHE A 149 -0.69 8.35 -8.67
C PHE A 149 -2.12 8.73 -9.05
N GLU A 150 -2.26 9.87 -9.71
CA GLU A 150 -3.51 10.27 -10.34
C GLU A 150 -3.67 9.50 -11.65
N ILE A 151 -4.76 8.75 -11.77
CA ILE A 151 -5.01 7.87 -12.90
C ILE A 151 -6.20 8.38 -13.73
N GLU A 152 -5.98 8.59 -15.01
CA GLU A 152 -7.03 8.70 -16.02
C GLU A 152 -7.40 7.33 -16.56
N ARG A 153 -8.70 7.13 -16.81
CA ARG A 153 -9.25 5.87 -17.30
C ARG A 153 -9.85 6.07 -18.69
N ASN A 154 -9.45 5.22 -19.65
CA ASN A 154 -10.08 5.09 -20.96
C ASN A 154 -10.47 3.63 -21.20
N GLY A 155 -11.74 3.28 -21.01
CA GLY A 155 -12.20 1.89 -21.05
C GLY A 155 -11.56 1.05 -19.95
N ASN A 156 -10.74 0.07 -20.34
CA ASN A 156 -9.97 -0.77 -19.40
C ASN A 156 -8.50 -0.33 -19.28
N LEU A 157 -8.12 0.78 -19.93
CA LEU A 157 -6.77 1.33 -19.87
C LEU A 157 -6.67 2.40 -18.78
N TYR A 158 -5.62 2.32 -17.98
CA TYR A 158 -5.32 3.23 -16.89
C TYR A 158 -3.96 3.89 -17.11
N THR A 159 -3.98 5.21 -17.11
CA THR A 159 -2.82 6.04 -17.43
C THR A 159 -2.53 6.99 -16.27
N PRO A 160 -1.34 6.95 -15.66
CA PRO A 160 -0.97 7.94 -14.65
C PRO A 160 -0.69 9.30 -15.31
N VAL A 161 -1.33 10.34 -14.82
CA VAL A 161 -1.17 11.72 -15.33
C VAL A 161 -0.48 12.65 -14.33
N GLY A 162 -0.43 12.26 -13.06
CA GLY A 162 0.23 13.00 -11.99
C GLY A 162 0.56 12.12 -10.80
N PHE A 163 1.28 12.68 -9.82
CA PHE A 163 1.48 12.02 -8.54
C PHE A 163 1.67 13.04 -7.41
N GLY A 164 1.26 12.66 -6.20
CA GLY A 164 1.62 13.31 -4.95
C GLY A 164 2.50 12.39 -4.11
N LEU A 165 3.55 12.92 -3.50
CA LEU A 165 4.40 12.22 -2.54
C LEU A 165 4.22 12.86 -1.16
N VAL A 166 3.86 12.05 -0.17
CA VAL A 166 3.40 12.51 1.14
C VAL A 166 4.24 11.86 2.24
N ASP A 167 4.63 12.65 3.25
CA ASP A 167 5.17 12.15 4.52
C ASP A 167 4.02 11.70 5.42
N LEU A 168 4.08 10.47 5.92
CA LEU A 168 3.06 9.90 6.81
C LEU A 168 3.26 10.29 8.27
N TYR A 169 4.39 10.91 8.64
CA TYR A 169 4.61 11.40 10.00
C TYR A 169 3.51 12.41 10.42
N GLY A 170 2.84 12.17 11.54
CA GLY A 170 1.75 13.00 12.02
C GLY A 170 0.40 12.82 11.30
N LEU A 171 0.30 11.87 10.35
CA LEU A 171 -0.97 11.54 9.72
C LEU A 171 -1.95 10.95 10.76
N ASN A 172 -3.12 11.57 10.88
CA ASN A 172 -4.19 11.07 11.74
C ASN A 172 -4.81 9.77 11.19
N CYS A 173 -4.78 8.72 11.99
CA CYS A 173 -5.34 7.42 11.67
C CYS A 173 -6.56 7.11 12.55
N ASP A 174 -7.61 6.59 11.90
CA ASP A 174 -8.82 6.13 12.57
C ASP A 174 -8.86 4.60 12.57
N MET A 175 -9.12 4.01 13.74
CA MET A 175 -9.34 2.58 13.88
C MET A 175 -10.73 2.20 13.34
N LYS A 176 -10.82 1.13 12.54
CA LYS A 176 -12.10 0.53 12.15
C LYS A 176 -12.36 -0.69 13.01
N ALA A 177 -13.45 -0.67 13.78
CA ALA A 177 -13.91 -1.86 14.49
C ALA A 177 -14.72 -2.75 13.52
N GLU A 178 -14.30 -3.99 13.32
CA GLU A 178 -15.10 -5.01 12.64
C GLU A 178 -14.99 -6.35 13.36
N PHE A 179 -16.11 -7.08 13.43
CA PHE A 179 -16.15 -8.47 13.85
C PHE A 179 -16.11 -9.33 12.59
N ASN A 180 -15.15 -10.25 12.49
CA ASN A 180 -15.02 -11.12 11.33
C ASN A 180 -15.05 -12.61 11.74
N SER A 181 -15.27 -13.47 10.74
CA SER A 181 -15.19 -14.92 10.85
C SER A 181 -14.65 -15.50 9.54
N ASP A 182 -14.42 -16.81 9.49
CA ASP A 182 -13.97 -17.50 8.28
C ASP A 182 -14.95 -18.61 7.87
N ASN A 183 -14.82 -19.08 6.63
CA ASN A 183 -15.67 -20.14 6.09
C ASN A 183 -15.65 -21.40 6.97
N ARG A 184 -14.52 -21.74 7.60
CA ARG A 184 -14.42 -22.93 8.46
C ARG A 184 -15.31 -22.78 9.70
N ARG A 185 -15.30 -21.63 10.36
CA ARG A 185 -16.17 -21.33 11.51
C ARG A 185 -17.64 -21.21 11.12
N LEU A 186 -17.94 -20.63 9.96
CA LEU A 186 -19.31 -20.47 9.46
C LEU A 186 -19.97 -21.81 9.14
N TYR A 187 -19.25 -22.73 8.48
CA TYR A 187 -19.80 -24.01 8.00
C TYR A 187 -19.46 -25.21 8.90
N GLU A 188 -19.14 -24.99 10.18
CA GLU A 188 -18.87 -26.09 11.12
C GLU A 188 -20.12 -26.95 11.37
N LYS A 189 -19.93 -28.26 11.53
CA LYS A 189 -21.03 -29.26 11.55
C LYS A 189 -22.17 -28.90 12.51
N LYS A 190 -21.85 -28.37 13.69
CA LYS A 190 -22.83 -28.02 14.73
C LYS A 190 -23.70 -26.79 14.41
N ARG A 191 -23.32 -25.98 13.41
CA ARG A 191 -24.08 -24.79 12.97
C ARG A 191 -24.78 -24.99 11.63
N LEU A 192 -24.36 -25.99 10.86
CA LEU A 192 -24.82 -26.25 9.51
C LEU A 192 -26.25 -26.82 9.56
N LEU A 193 -27.23 -26.04 9.11
CA LEU A 193 -28.64 -26.48 9.10
C LEU A 193 -28.97 -27.36 7.88
N ALA A 194 -28.37 -27.06 6.73
CA ALA A 194 -28.49 -27.83 5.49
C ALA A 194 -27.25 -27.62 4.62
N LYS A 195 -26.92 -28.59 3.76
CA LYS A 195 -25.86 -28.48 2.76
C LYS A 195 -26.14 -29.42 1.59
N GLU A 196 -26.36 -28.83 0.44
CA GLU A 196 -26.66 -29.54 -0.81
C GLU A 196 -25.76 -28.99 -1.93
N LYS A 197 -25.39 -29.86 -2.88
CA LYS A 197 -24.82 -29.43 -4.15
C LYS A 197 -25.92 -29.51 -5.20
N VAL A 198 -26.29 -28.36 -5.77
CA VAL A 198 -27.26 -28.29 -6.85
C VAL A 198 -26.49 -28.27 -8.18
N PRO A 199 -26.63 -29.28 -9.05
CA PRO A 199 -25.97 -29.28 -10.35
C PRO A 199 -26.60 -28.22 -11.28
N PRO A 200 -25.84 -27.65 -12.22
CA PRO A 200 -26.42 -26.80 -13.26
C PRO A 200 -27.39 -27.61 -14.13
N ASN A 201 -28.51 -26.99 -14.51
CA ASN A 201 -29.57 -27.64 -15.30
C ASN A 201 -29.00 -28.44 -16.48
N GLY A 202 -29.27 -29.74 -16.51
CA GLY A 202 -28.93 -30.62 -17.63
C GLY A 202 -27.61 -31.38 -17.54
N ARG A 203 -26.92 -31.43 -16.40
CA ARG A 203 -25.84 -32.41 -16.16
C ARG A 203 -26.12 -33.24 -14.89
N PRO A 204 -26.07 -34.59 -14.97
CA PRO A 204 -26.21 -35.42 -13.78
C PRO A 204 -25.05 -35.15 -12.80
N ALA A 205 -25.37 -35.27 -11.51
CA ALA A 205 -24.47 -35.06 -10.38
C ALA A 205 -23.31 -36.07 -10.35
#